data_AF-A0A9P6PJ01-F1
#
_entry.id   AF-A0A9P6PJ01-F1
#
_cell.length_a   1.000
_cell.length_b   1.000
_cell.length_c   1.000
_cell.angle_alpha   90.00
_cell.angle_beta   90.00
_cell.angle_gamma   90.00
#
_symmetry.space_group_name_H-M   'P 1'
#
loop_
_entity.id
_entity.type
_entity.pdbx_description
1 polymer ?
#
loop_
_entity_poly.entity_id
_entity_poly.type
_entity_poly.pdbx_seq_one_letter_code
_entity_poly.pdbx_strand_id
1 'polypeptide(L)'
;MAFFLESTFIGLMFFGWSRLSRVGHLIVTFLVALGSNLSALWILIANGWMNNPVGAEFNYETMRMELTSLFDVVFNPVAQVKFVHTVSAGYVTAAMFVLGVSSWYLLKKRDVDFALRSFAVAAGFGLASTLCVIVLGDESGYTTGEVQQAKLAAIESEWTTEKAPAAFTVFGLPNQQAQRTDYALRVPYALGLIATRSIDEPVVGLRDLISRNEQRIRHGIVAYGALQKMKQGDTSDATRAVFDAHKDNLGYGLLVKRYAPHVLNATDAQIAEAAKHSIPPVAPVFWSFRLMVGLGILFLVTFVLAFWFCATRSLARDSRRWFLRWCVWAIPLPWLAAEFGWIVAEMGRQPWTIAGVLPTFSSVSSLTPSDLYLSIGGFVMFYTVLFIVEITLMFKYARLGPSALHTGRYHHEQQHGDAAYETRPLSPAGQA
;
A
#
# COMPACT_ATOMS: atom_id res chain seq x y z
N MET A 1 10.70 14.74 -12.10
CA MET A 1 9.47 15.38 -12.62
C MET A 1 8.50 15.72 -11.49
N ALA A 2 7.93 14.73 -10.79
CA ALA A 2 6.89 14.96 -9.79
C ALA A 2 7.37 15.69 -8.51
N PHE A 3 8.47 15.24 -7.90
CA PHE A 3 9.01 15.86 -6.69
C PHE A 3 9.32 17.35 -6.86
N PHE A 4 9.90 17.75 -7.99
CA PHE A 4 10.16 19.17 -8.27
C PHE A 4 8.86 19.98 -8.38
N LEU A 5 7.82 19.42 -9.00
CA LEU A 5 6.51 20.08 -9.10
C LEU A 5 5.92 20.29 -7.70
N GLU A 6 5.76 19.23 -6.90
CA GLU A 6 5.15 19.34 -5.57
C GLU A 6 5.99 20.21 -4.61
N SER A 7 7.31 20.04 -4.57
CA SER A 7 8.20 20.72 -3.61
C SER A 7 8.41 22.21 -3.94
N THR A 8 8.33 22.59 -5.22
CA THR A 8 8.38 24.01 -5.61
C THR A 8 7.04 24.68 -5.29
N PHE A 9 5.93 24.05 -5.70
CA PHE A 9 4.61 24.66 -5.53
C PHE A 9 4.10 24.63 -4.09
N ILE A 10 4.55 23.71 -3.23
CA ILE A 10 4.20 23.73 -1.80
C ILE A 10 4.75 24.97 -1.10
N GLY A 11 5.95 25.44 -1.47
CA GLY A 11 6.50 26.71 -0.98
C GLY A 11 5.62 27.90 -1.38
N LEU A 12 5.20 27.94 -2.66
CA LEU A 12 4.27 28.98 -3.15
C LEU A 12 2.88 28.86 -2.51
N MET A 13 2.42 27.66 -2.18
CA MET A 13 1.14 27.44 -1.49
C MET A 13 1.14 28.08 -0.10
N PHE A 14 2.23 27.94 0.66
CA PHE A 14 2.35 28.54 2.00
C PHE A 14 2.59 30.05 1.95
N PHE A 15 3.49 30.53 1.10
CA PHE A 15 3.93 31.94 1.12
C PHE A 15 3.24 32.84 0.09
N GLY A 16 2.46 32.27 -0.83
CA GLY A 16 1.86 32.99 -1.96
C GLY A 16 0.53 33.70 -1.68
N TRP A 17 -0.04 33.59 -0.47
CA TRP A 17 -1.37 34.14 -0.14
C TRP A 17 -1.52 35.64 -0.39
N SER A 18 -0.47 36.43 -0.15
CA SER A 18 -0.48 37.89 -0.39
C SER A 18 0.08 38.31 -1.74
N ARG A 19 0.64 37.38 -2.52
CA ARG A 19 1.35 37.66 -3.77
C ARG A 19 0.68 37.10 -5.03
N LEU A 20 -0.23 36.14 -4.88
CA LEU A 20 -0.96 35.53 -5.98
C LEU A 20 -2.42 35.96 -5.97
N SER A 21 -3.04 35.98 -7.15
CA SER A 21 -4.50 36.08 -7.24
C SER A 21 -5.15 34.83 -6.64
N ARG A 22 -6.44 34.90 -6.26
CA ARG A 22 -7.18 33.75 -5.70
C ARG A 22 -7.16 32.54 -6.65
N VAL A 23 -7.32 32.79 -7.95
CA VAL A 23 -7.25 31.74 -8.99
C VAL A 23 -5.82 31.21 -9.12
N GLY A 24 -4.81 32.09 -9.09
CA GLY A 24 -3.41 31.67 -9.13
C GLY A 24 -3.02 30.77 -7.95
N HIS A 25 -3.44 31.11 -6.74
CA HIS A 25 -3.20 30.30 -5.54
C HIS A 25 -3.93 28.95 -5.59
N LEU A 26 -5.16 28.94 -6.13
CA LEU A 26 -5.90 27.69 -6.37
C LEU A 26 -5.16 26.77 -7.35
N ILE A 27 -4.69 27.30 -8.48
CA ILE A 27 -3.90 26.53 -9.47
C ILE A 27 -2.65 25.95 -8.82
N VAL A 28 -1.91 26.76 -8.04
CA VAL A 28 -0.73 26.30 -7.28
C VAL A 28 -1.09 25.12 -6.38
N THR A 29 -2.21 25.21 -5.65
CA THR A 29 -2.68 24.13 -4.76
C THR A 29 -3.01 22.85 -5.55
N PHE A 30 -3.64 22.96 -6.72
CA PHE A 30 -3.89 21.80 -7.59
C PHE A 30 -2.60 21.20 -8.17
N LEU A 31 -1.59 22.02 -8.48
CA LEU A 31 -0.30 21.52 -8.95
C LEU A 31 0.47 20.76 -7.88
N VAL A 32 0.34 21.14 -6.60
CA VAL A 32 0.86 20.34 -5.47
C VAL A 32 0.18 18.96 -5.45
N ALA A 33 -1.16 18.92 -5.51
CA ALA A 33 -1.90 17.67 -5.50
C ALA A 33 -1.59 16.78 -6.74
N LEU A 34 -1.44 17.39 -7.92
CA LEU A 34 -1.02 16.68 -9.13
C LEU A 34 0.41 16.13 -8.98
N GLY A 35 1.32 16.91 -8.42
CA GLY A 35 2.69 16.49 -8.12
C GLY A 35 2.72 15.26 -7.23
N SER A 36 1.97 15.28 -6.11
CA SER A 36 1.85 14.13 -5.21
C SER A 36 1.33 12.87 -5.90
N ASN A 37 0.34 13.01 -6.78
CA ASN A 37 -0.17 11.89 -7.57
C ASN A 37 0.84 11.37 -8.59
N LEU A 38 1.56 12.25 -9.28
CA LEU A 38 2.62 11.83 -10.20
C LEU A 38 3.77 11.14 -9.46
N SER A 39 4.10 11.57 -8.24
CA SER A 39 5.10 10.92 -7.38
C SER A 39 4.66 9.48 -7.07
N ALA A 40 3.40 9.31 -6.65
CA ALA A 40 2.81 8.00 -6.41
C ALA A 40 2.77 7.13 -7.68
N LEU A 41 2.45 7.70 -8.85
CA LEU A 41 2.42 6.99 -10.12
C LEU A 41 3.78 6.36 -10.44
N TRP A 42 4.84 7.16 -10.44
CA TRP A 42 6.16 6.67 -10.84
C TRP A 42 6.74 5.63 -9.88
N ILE A 43 6.53 5.81 -8.56
CA ILE A 43 7.02 4.83 -7.60
C ILE A 43 6.23 3.51 -7.65
N LEU A 44 4.92 3.58 -7.98
CA LEU A 44 4.08 2.39 -8.11
C LEU A 44 4.24 1.70 -9.47
N ILE A 45 4.69 2.40 -10.51
CA ILE A 45 5.20 1.76 -11.74
C ILE A 45 6.42 0.90 -11.41
N ALA A 46 7.38 1.43 -10.65
CA ALA A 46 8.55 0.67 -10.24
C ALA A 46 8.15 -0.57 -9.38
N ASN A 47 7.31 -0.38 -8.36
CA ASN A 47 6.83 -1.49 -7.53
C ASN A 47 5.96 -2.50 -8.31
N GLY A 48 5.15 -2.02 -9.26
CA GLY A 48 4.36 -2.85 -10.16
C GLY A 48 5.24 -3.74 -11.02
N TRP A 49 6.32 -3.19 -11.58
CA TRP A 49 7.32 -3.95 -12.33
C TRP A 49 8.03 -5.01 -11.47
N MET A 50 8.35 -4.72 -10.21
CA MET A 50 8.90 -5.72 -9.29
C MET A 50 7.95 -6.92 -9.09
N ASN A 51 6.64 -6.70 -9.22
CA ASN A 51 5.62 -7.73 -9.11
C ASN A 51 5.33 -8.45 -10.44
N ASN A 52 5.52 -7.77 -11.57
CA ASN A 52 5.28 -8.28 -12.92
C ASN A 52 6.33 -7.69 -13.89
N PRO A 53 7.49 -8.33 -14.06
CA PRO A 53 8.64 -7.74 -14.75
C PRO A 53 8.52 -7.80 -16.28
N VAL A 54 7.49 -7.14 -16.84
CA VAL A 54 7.29 -7.00 -18.29
C VAL A 54 8.20 -5.91 -18.89
N GLY A 55 8.42 -5.94 -20.21
CA GLY A 55 9.22 -4.94 -20.92
C GLY A 55 10.71 -4.98 -20.59
N ALA A 56 11.23 -6.11 -20.10
CA ALA A 56 12.65 -6.33 -19.85
C ALA A 56 13.07 -7.78 -20.18
N GLU A 57 14.34 -7.97 -20.54
CA GLU A 57 14.93 -9.28 -20.83
C GLU A 57 16.29 -9.44 -20.12
N PHE A 58 16.63 -10.67 -19.72
CA PHE A 58 17.94 -10.95 -19.14
C PHE A 58 19.01 -11.03 -20.22
N ASN A 59 20.03 -10.18 -20.14
CA ASN A 59 21.20 -10.21 -21.01
C ASN A 59 22.36 -10.93 -20.30
N TYR A 60 22.82 -12.03 -20.88
CA TYR A 60 23.91 -12.85 -20.33
C TYR A 60 25.30 -12.22 -20.50
N GLU A 61 25.47 -11.27 -21.43
CA GLU A 61 26.74 -10.56 -21.62
C GLU A 61 26.94 -9.52 -20.53
N THR A 62 25.89 -8.74 -20.24
CA THR A 62 25.91 -7.68 -19.21
C THR A 62 25.49 -8.20 -17.83
N MET A 63 25.04 -9.46 -17.73
CA MET A 63 24.62 -10.15 -16.52
C MET A 63 23.53 -9.38 -15.73
N ARG A 64 22.62 -8.73 -16.44
CA ARG A 64 21.54 -7.91 -15.87
C ARG A 64 20.28 -7.96 -16.73
N MET A 65 19.16 -7.53 -16.15
CA MET A 65 17.94 -7.24 -16.90
C MET A 65 18.12 -5.93 -17.69
N GLU A 66 17.78 -5.95 -18.97
CA GLU A 66 17.82 -4.79 -19.85
C GLU A 66 16.41 -4.44 -20.33
N LEU A 67 16.12 -3.15 -20.42
CA LEU A 67 14.82 -2.63 -20.83
C LEU A 67 14.61 -2.88 -22.32
N THR A 68 13.51 -3.56 -22.66
CA THR A 68 13.10 -3.81 -24.05
C THR A 68 11.97 -2.87 -24.48
N SER A 69 11.05 -2.53 -23.56
CA SER A 69 9.90 -1.66 -23.86
C SER A 69 9.52 -0.81 -22.64
N LEU A 70 9.78 0.50 -22.73
CA LEU A 70 9.33 1.44 -21.69
C LEU A 70 7.80 1.51 -21.62
N PHE A 71 7.12 1.34 -22.76
CA PHE A 71 5.67 1.38 -22.84
C PHE A 71 5.05 0.26 -22.00
N ASP A 72 5.56 -0.97 -22.11
CA ASP A 72 5.04 -2.12 -21.35
C ASP A 72 5.30 -1.97 -19.85
N VAL A 73 6.42 -1.36 -19.47
CA VAL A 73 6.72 -1.05 -18.07
C VAL A 73 5.73 -0.03 -17.50
N VAL A 74 5.46 1.06 -18.24
CA VAL A 74 4.54 2.13 -17.78
C VAL A 74 3.09 1.64 -17.73
N PHE A 75 2.64 0.90 -18.74
CA PHE A 75 1.27 0.40 -18.84
C PHE A 75 1.07 -1.01 -18.25
N ASN A 76 2.01 -1.46 -17.43
CA ASN A 76 1.91 -2.72 -16.71
C ASN A 76 0.59 -2.77 -15.91
N PRO A 77 -0.27 -3.79 -16.11
CA PRO A 77 -1.58 -3.86 -15.45
C PRO A 77 -1.47 -3.83 -13.91
N VAL A 78 -0.44 -4.47 -13.36
CA VAL A 78 -0.19 -4.46 -11.91
C VAL A 78 0.16 -3.06 -11.39
N ALA A 79 0.90 -2.27 -12.18
CA ALA A 79 1.23 -0.89 -11.82
C ALA A 79 -0.03 0.01 -11.81
N GLN A 80 -0.89 -0.12 -12.82
CA GLN A 80 -2.10 0.68 -12.94
C GLN A 80 -3.04 0.45 -11.75
N VAL A 81 -3.31 -0.81 -11.41
CA VAL A 81 -4.23 -1.11 -10.31
C VAL A 81 -3.62 -0.74 -8.95
N LYS A 82 -2.31 -0.97 -8.74
CA LYS A 82 -1.60 -0.51 -7.53
C LYS A 82 -1.66 1.01 -7.38
N PHE A 83 -1.46 1.75 -8.47
CA PHE A 83 -1.52 3.21 -8.46
C PHE A 83 -2.87 3.71 -7.94
N VAL A 84 -3.96 3.32 -8.60
CA VAL A 84 -5.26 3.88 -8.27
C VAL A 84 -5.72 3.41 -6.88
N HIS A 85 -5.43 2.17 -6.48
CA HIS A 85 -5.76 1.66 -5.15
C HIS A 85 -4.99 2.40 -4.04
N THR A 86 -3.67 2.56 -4.18
CA THR A 86 -2.81 3.18 -3.15
C THR A 86 -3.11 4.66 -2.99
N VAL A 87 -3.30 5.38 -4.09
CA VAL A 87 -3.66 6.81 -4.07
C VAL A 87 -5.01 7.01 -3.38
N SER A 88 -6.01 6.20 -3.75
CA SER A 88 -7.34 6.29 -3.14
C SER A 88 -7.30 5.95 -1.64
N ALA A 89 -6.45 5.01 -1.21
CA ALA A 89 -6.24 4.72 0.21
C ALA A 89 -5.60 5.90 0.96
N GLY A 90 -4.69 6.62 0.30
CA GLY A 90 -4.15 7.90 0.80
C GLY A 90 -5.24 8.95 0.99
N TYR A 91 -6.18 9.06 0.05
CA TYR A 91 -7.33 9.96 0.16
C TYR A 91 -8.28 9.60 1.30
N VAL A 92 -8.56 8.31 1.52
CA VAL A 92 -9.32 7.81 2.67
C VAL A 92 -8.63 8.20 3.98
N THR A 93 -7.31 8.05 4.05
CA THR A 93 -6.50 8.41 5.23
C THR A 93 -6.63 9.91 5.55
N ALA A 94 -6.42 10.77 4.54
CA ALA A 94 -6.56 12.21 4.70
C ALA A 94 -7.99 12.63 5.08
N ALA A 95 -9.01 12.05 4.44
CA ALA A 95 -10.41 12.33 4.74
C ALA A 95 -10.77 11.92 6.17
N MET A 96 -10.35 10.74 6.63
CA MET A 96 -10.61 10.26 7.99
C MET A 96 -9.93 11.15 9.04
N PHE A 97 -8.72 11.63 8.76
CA PHE A 97 -8.03 12.57 9.63
C PHE A 97 -8.82 13.88 9.81
N VAL A 98 -9.24 14.51 8.70
CA VAL A 98 -10.05 15.74 8.75
C VAL A 98 -11.40 15.48 9.43
N LEU A 99 -12.03 14.34 9.16
CA LEU A 99 -13.29 13.91 9.78
C LEU A 99 -13.14 13.78 11.30
N GLY A 100 -12.08 13.13 11.77
CA GLY A 100 -11.80 12.90 13.19
C GLY A 100 -11.48 14.19 13.94
N VAL A 101 -10.60 15.04 13.39
CA VAL A 101 -10.27 16.34 14.00
C VAL A 101 -11.51 17.25 14.06
N SER A 102 -12.30 17.31 12.99
CA SER A 102 -13.55 18.09 12.97
C SER A 102 -14.55 17.55 14.01
N SER A 103 -14.64 16.22 14.16
CA SER A 103 -15.48 15.60 15.18
C SER A 103 -15.07 15.96 16.60
N TRP A 104 -13.76 16.09 16.85
CA TRP A 104 -13.23 16.53 18.14
C TRP A 104 -13.66 17.96 18.48
N TYR A 105 -13.59 18.89 17.51
CA TYR A 105 -14.09 20.25 17.68
C TYR A 105 -15.59 20.30 17.98
N LEU A 106 -16.40 19.54 17.24
CA LEU A 106 -17.85 19.44 17.46
C LEU A 106 -18.18 18.88 18.86
N LEU A 107 -17.45 17.86 19.32
CA LEU A 107 -17.63 17.30 20.67
C LEU A 107 -17.34 18.30 21.79
N LYS A 108 -16.40 19.22 21.54
CA LYS A 108 -16.00 20.30 22.45
C LYS A 108 -16.83 21.57 22.26
N LYS A 109 -17.76 21.61 21.30
CA LYS A 109 -18.54 22.79 20.92
C LYS A 109 -17.66 24.00 20.56
N ARG A 110 -16.53 23.74 19.89
CA ARG A 110 -15.55 24.77 19.45
C ARG A 110 -15.65 24.97 17.96
N ASP A 111 -15.62 26.25 17.53
CA ASP A 111 -15.54 26.65 16.11
C ASP A 111 -16.52 25.85 15.22
N VAL A 112 -17.78 25.75 15.66
CA VAL A 112 -18.76 24.78 15.12
C VAL A 112 -18.95 24.94 13.61
N ASP A 113 -19.06 26.18 13.11
CA ASP A 113 -19.24 26.44 11.67
C ASP A 113 -18.03 26.00 10.84
N PHE A 114 -16.82 26.19 11.37
CA PHE A 114 -15.59 25.72 10.72
C PHE A 114 -15.59 24.18 10.70
N ALA A 115 -15.84 23.56 11.84
CA ALA A 115 -15.83 22.11 11.99
C ALA A 115 -16.90 21.43 11.11
N LEU A 116 -18.11 21.99 11.00
CA LEU A 116 -19.17 21.45 10.14
C LEU A 116 -18.80 21.48 8.66
N ARG A 117 -18.19 22.58 8.18
CA ARG A 117 -17.75 22.70 6.78
C ARG A 117 -16.62 21.73 6.46
N SER A 118 -15.60 21.65 7.33
CA SER A 118 -14.49 20.71 7.19
C SER A 118 -14.98 19.26 7.22
N PHE A 119 -15.88 18.92 8.15
CA PHE A 119 -16.48 17.60 8.24
C PHE A 119 -17.27 17.25 6.98
N ALA A 120 -18.06 18.17 6.43
CA ALA A 120 -18.87 17.92 5.23
C ALA A 120 -18.00 17.61 4.00
N VAL A 121 -16.91 18.37 3.78
CA VAL A 121 -15.96 18.11 2.68
C VAL A 121 -15.29 16.74 2.87
N ALA A 122 -14.82 16.43 4.08
CA ALA A 122 -14.20 15.15 4.40
C ALA A 122 -15.17 13.97 4.23
N ALA A 123 -16.43 14.13 4.64
CA ALA A 123 -17.45 13.09 4.50
C ALA A 123 -17.74 12.77 3.03
N GLY A 124 -17.94 13.80 2.19
CA GLY A 124 -18.21 13.62 0.75
C GLY A 124 -17.01 13.03 0.00
N PHE A 125 -15.84 13.64 0.16
CA PHE A 125 -14.62 13.18 -0.50
C PHE A 125 -14.18 11.79 -0.01
N GLY A 126 -14.29 11.53 1.31
CA GLY A 126 -13.95 10.25 1.91
C GLY A 126 -14.89 9.12 1.49
N LEU A 127 -16.19 9.39 1.31
CA LEU A 127 -17.14 8.41 0.78
C LEU A 127 -16.77 8.02 -0.67
N ALA A 128 -16.54 9.00 -1.54
CA ALA A 128 -16.12 8.75 -2.91
C ALA A 128 -14.79 7.97 -2.96
N SER A 129 -13.81 8.37 -2.15
CA SER A 129 -12.50 7.72 -2.07
C SER A 129 -12.61 6.28 -1.56
N THR A 130 -13.45 6.02 -0.56
CA THR A 130 -13.61 4.67 0.02
C THR A 130 -14.29 3.72 -0.95
N LEU A 131 -15.31 4.19 -1.68
CA LEU A 131 -15.92 3.42 -2.76
C LEU A 131 -14.89 3.07 -3.84
N CYS A 132 -14.06 4.05 -4.22
CA CYS A 132 -12.97 3.86 -5.18
C CYS A 132 -11.96 2.79 -4.70
N VAL A 133 -11.49 2.88 -3.45
CA VAL A 133 -10.58 1.88 -2.85
C VAL A 133 -11.15 0.47 -2.87
N ILE A 134 -12.44 0.31 -2.54
CA ILE A 134 -13.08 -1.01 -2.47
C ILE A 134 -13.19 -1.63 -3.86
N VAL A 135 -13.72 -0.88 -4.84
CA VAL A 135 -13.88 -1.36 -6.22
C VAL A 135 -12.53 -1.70 -6.85
N LEU A 136 -11.52 -0.85 -6.65
CA LEU A 136 -10.19 -1.09 -7.19
C LEU A 136 -9.40 -2.13 -6.40
N GLY A 137 -9.77 -2.37 -5.14
CA GLY A 137 -9.25 -3.46 -4.35
C GLY A 137 -9.67 -4.81 -4.89
N ASP A 138 -10.93 -4.94 -5.33
CA ASP A 138 -11.41 -6.12 -6.04
C ASP A 138 -10.64 -6.35 -7.34
N GLU A 139 -10.51 -5.31 -8.16
CA GLU A 139 -9.69 -5.38 -9.40
C GLU A 139 -8.24 -5.79 -9.10
N SER A 140 -7.66 -5.27 -8.01
CA SER A 140 -6.30 -5.64 -7.59
C SER A 140 -6.19 -7.11 -7.21
N GLY A 141 -7.21 -7.66 -6.56
CA GLY A 141 -7.28 -9.08 -6.21
C GLY A 141 -7.30 -9.95 -7.46
N TYR A 142 -8.13 -9.57 -8.43
CA TYR A 142 -8.27 -10.27 -9.71
C TYR A 142 -6.97 -10.26 -10.52
N THR A 143 -6.38 -9.09 -10.80
CA THR A 143 -5.09 -8.99 -11.53
C THR A 143 -3.96 -9.73 -10.80
N THR A 144 -3.98 -9.75 -9.45
CA THR A 144 -3.03 -10.54 -8.67
C THR A 144 -3.22 -12.04 -8.88
N GLY A 145 -4.46 -12.51 -9.04
CA GLY A 145 -4.76 -13.90 -9.37
C GLY A 145 -4.16 -14.36 -10.70
N GLU A 146 -4.18 -13.48 -11.71
CA GLU A 146 -3.60 -13.77 -13.03
C GLU A 146 -2.07 -13.82 -13.00
N VAL A 147 -1.43 -12.88 -12.29
CA VAL A 147 0.02 -12.68 -12.36
C VAL A 147 0.78 -13.38 -11.21
N GLN A 148 0.18 -13.49 -10.03
CA GLN A 148 0.80 -14.03 -8.81
C GLN A 148 -0.14 -14.97 -8.04
N GLN A 149 -0.44 -16.13 -8.64
CA GLN A 149 -1.29 -17.17 -8.05
C GLN A 149 -0.89 -17.57 -6.62
N ALA A 150 0.41 -17.62 -6.31
CA ALA A 150 0.90 -17.96 -4.97
C ALA A 150 0.51 -16.93 -3.90
N LYS A 151 0.44 -15.64 -4.26
CA LYS A 151 0.00 -14.58 -3.35
C LYS A 151 -1.50 -14.72 -3.08
N LEU A 152 -2.30 -14.93 -4.11
CA LEU A 152 -3.75 -15.12 -3.97
C LEU A 152 -4.08 -16.37 -3.13
N ALA A 153 -3.44 -17.50 -3.42
CA ALA A 153 -3.63 -18.73 -2.64
C ALA A 153 -3.18 -18.55 -1.17
N ALA A 154 -2.15 -17.74 -0.91
CA ALA A 154 -1.71 -17.43 0.46
C ALA A 154 -2.66 -16.47 1.19
N ILE A 155 -3.27 -15.50 0.50
CA ILE A 155 -4.31 -14.62 1.05
C ILE A 155 -5.49 -15.45 1.60
N GLU A 156 -5.86 -16.51 0.89
CA GLU A 156 -6.95 -17.39 1.29
C GLU A 156 -6.54 -18.56 2.19
N SER A 157 -5.23 -18.80 2.32
CA SER A 157 -4.70 -20.02 2.93
C SER A 157 -5.27 -21.29 2.28
N GLU A 158 -5.32 -21.27 0.94
CA GLU A 158 -5.84 -22.37 0.13
C GLU A 158 -4.70 -23.33 -0.24
N TRP A 159 -4.59 -24.42 0.53
CA TRP A 159 -3.49 -25.37 0.40
C TRP A 159 -3.68 -26.37 -0.73
N THR A 160 -4.92 -26.80 -0.93
CA THR A 160 -5.33 -27.77 -1.96
C THR A 160 -6.19 -27.05 -2.99
N THR A 161 -5.99 -27.34 -4.27
CA THR A 161 -6.81 -26.78 -5.35
C THR A 161 -8.27 -27.11 -5.10
N GLU A 162 -9.08 -26.06 -4.94
CA GLU A 162 -10.50 -26.19 -4.67
C GLU A 162 -11.26 -26.17 -5.99
N LYS A 163 -12.12 -27.17 -6.19
CA LYS A 163 -13.01 -27.19 -7.35
C LYS A 163 -14.06 -26.10 -7.19
N ALA A 164 -14.45 -25.50 -8.30
CA ALA A 164 -15.62 -24.65 -8.36
C ALA A 164 -16.85 -25.39 -7.78
N PRO A 165 -17.66 -24.74 -6.92
CA PRO A 165 -17.54 -23.37 -6.42
C PRO A 165 -16.62 -23.27 -5.19
N ALA A 166 -15.56 -22.43 -5.27
CA ALA A 166 -14.58 -22.28 -4.20
C ALA A 166 -15.12 -21.48 -3.00
N ALA A 167 -14.73 -21.86 -1.78
CA ALA A 167 -15.22 -21.27 -0.53
C ALA A 167 -14.24 -20.24 0.04
N PHE A 168 -14.74 -19.09 0.50
CA PHE A 168 -13.94 -18.03 1.09
C PHE A 168 -13.65 -18.32 2.56
N THR A 169 -12.39 -18.29 2.98
CA THR A 169 -12.03 -18.57 4.37
C THR A 169 -12.15 -17.28 5.21
N VAL A 170 -13.23 -17.07 5.95
CA VAL A 170 -13.39 -15.85 6.77
C VAL A 170 -12.39 -15.83 7.93
N PHE A 171 -12.18 -16.99 8.56
CA PHE A 171 -11.27 -17.16 9.70
C PHE A 171 -10.56 -18.50 9.58
N GLY A 172 -9.33 -18.59 10.08
CA GLY A 172 -8.57 -19.82 10.17
C GLY A 172 -7.17 -19.56 10.73
N LEU A 173 -6.49 -20.60 11.17
CA LEU A 173 -5.09 -20.55 11.61
C LEU A 173 -4.22 -21.28 10.58
N PRO A 174 -3.56 -20.56 9.66
CA PRO A 174 -2.69 -21.18 8.67
C PRO A 174 -1.50 -21.89 9.32
N ASN A 175 -1.33 -23.18 9.03
CA ASN A 175 -0.19 -23.97 9.44
C ASN A 175 0.63 -24.35 8.21
N GLN A 176 1.67 -23.57 7.93
CA GLN A 176 2.50 -23.74 6.74
C GLN A 176 3.40 -24.98 6.78
N GLN A 177 3.80 -25.43 7.97
CA GLN A 177 4.57 -26.66 8.14
C GLN A 177 3.71 -27.89 7.80
N ALA A 178 2.48 -27.93 8.30
CA ALA A 178 1.53 -29.00 8.01
C ALA A 178 0.76 -28.82 6.67
N GLN A 179 0.97 -27.70 5.98
CA GLN A 179 0.26 -27.30 4.76
C GLN A 179 -1.26 -27.44 4.86
N ARG A 180 -1.84 -26.90 5.93
CA ARG A 180 -3.29 -26.90 6.18
C ARG A 180 -3.73 -25.67 6.95
N THR A 181 -5.03 -25.41 6.99
CA THR A 181 -5.63 -24.33 7.79
C THR A 181 -6.43 -24.95 8.92
N ASP A 182 -6.01 -24.72 10.16
CA ASP A 182 -6.70 -25.21 11.35
C ASP A 182 -7.88 -24.27 11.70
N TYR A 183 -8.98 -24.80 12.24
CA TYR A 183 -10.17 -24.04 12.68
C TYR A 183 -10.79 -23.12 11.59
N ALA A 184 -10.79 -23.57 10.33
CA ALA A 184 -11.27 -22.77 9.21
C ALA A 184 -12.80 -22.56 9.25
N LEU A 185 -13.23 -21.30 9.26
CA LEU A 185 -14.61 -20.87 9.02
C LEU A 185 -14.72 -20.41 7.57
N ARG A 186 -15.49 -21.15 6.76
CA ARG A 186 -15.63 -20.91 5.32
C ARG A 186 -17.03 -20.45 4.94
N VAL A 187 -17.13 -19.51 4.02
CA VAL A 187 -18.37 -19.08 3.36
C VAL A 187 -18.37 -19.68 1.94
N PRO A 188 -19.31 -20.59 1.62
CA PRO A 188 -19.39 -21.22 0.30
C PRO A 188 -19.56 -20.20 -0.83
N TYR A 189 -19.09 -20.53 -2.04
CA TYR A 189 -19.24 -19.76 -3.29
C TYR A 189 -18.59 -18.36 -3.35
N ALA A 190 -18.17 -17.80 -2.22
CA ALA A 190 -17.67 -16.42 -2.18
C ALA A 190 -16.26 -16.28 -2.77
N LEU A 191 -15.43 -17.32 -2.74
CA LEU A 191 -14.05 -17.19 -3.19
C LEU A 191 -13.93 -17.12 -4.71
N GLY A 192 -14.63 -17.98 -5.46
CA GLY A 192 -14.61 -17.93 -6.92
C GLY A 192 -15.03 -16.57 -7.47
N LEU A 193 -16.04 -15.94 -6.85
CA LEU A 193 -16.50 -14.60 -7.23
C LEU A 193 -15.43 -13.51 -7.03
N ILE A 194 -14.62 -13.60 -5.98
CA ILE A 194 -13.58 -12.61 -5.63
C ILE A 194 -12.27 -12.91 -6.38
N ALA A 195 -11.88 -14.18 -6.46
CA ALA A 195 -10.60 -14.63 -6.98
C ALA A 195 -10.56 -14.74 -8.51
N THR A 196 -11.62 -15.28 -9.11
CA THR A 196 -11.67 -15.60 -10.55
C THR A 196 -12.81 -14.89 -11.27
N ARG A 197 -13.68 -14.16 -10.55
CA ARG A 197 -14.94 -13.61 -11.08
C ARG A 197 -15.83 -14.67 -11.73
N SER A 198 -15.68 -15.91 -11.29
CA SER A 198 -16.36 -17.08 -11.86
C SER A 198 -16.83 -18.02 -10.75
N ILE A 199 -17.97 -18.67 -10.99
CA ILE A 199 -18.47 -19.74 -10.13
C ILE A 199 -18.02 -21.12 -10.62
N ASP A 200 -17.34 -21.18 -11.78
CA ASP A 200 -17.04 -22.42 -12.52
C ASP A 200 -15.53 -22.67 -12.67
N GLU A 201 -14.69 -21.69 -12.33
CA GLU A 201 -13.24 -21.82 -12.39
C GLU A 201 -12.62 -22.31 -11.06
N PRO A 202 -11.68 -23.28 -11.11
CA PRO A 202 -10.99 -23.74 -9.92
C PRO A 202 -9.96 -22.72 -9.42
N VAL A 203 -9.78 -22.63 -8.10
CA VAL A 203 -8.72 -21.82 -7.48
C VAL A 203 -7.53 -22.73 -7.19
N VAL A 204 -6.39 -22.44 -7.82
CA VAL A 204 -5.18 -23.24 -7.69
C VAL A 204 -4.61 -23.11 -6.27
N GLY A 205 -4.43 -24.24 -5.58
CA GLY A 205 -3.90 -24.29 -4.23
C GLY A 205 -2.37 -24.26 -4.17
N LEU A 206 -1.84 -23.93 -2.99
CA LEU A 206 -0.40 -23.80 -2.74
C LEU A 206 0.39 -25.10 -3.04
N ARG A 207 -0.18 -26.28 -2.80
CA ARG A 207 0.51 -27.56 -3.08
C ARG A 207 0.78 -27.77 -4.57
N ASP A 208 -0.19 -27.45 -5.42
CA ASP A 208 -0.02 -27.55 -6.87
C ASP A 208 0.98 -26.52 -7.37
N LEU A 209 0.98 -25.32 -6.80
CA LEU A 209 1.96 -24.28 -7.10
C LEU A 209 3.38 -24.69 -6.68
N ILE A 210 3.55 -25.31 -5.51
CA ILE A 210 4.85 -25.85 -5.07
C ILE A 210 5.35 -26.90 -6.08
N SER A 211 4.48 -27.83 -6.50
CA SER A 211 4.82 -28.86 -7.49
C SER A 211 5.23 -28.26 -8.84
N ARG A 212 4.48 -27.28 -9.34
CA ARG A 212 4.83 -26.52 -10.56
C ARG A 212 6.17 -25.81 -10.40
N ASN A 213 6.39 -25.16 -9.25
CA ASN A 213 7.63 -24.43 -8.98
C ASN A 213 8.83 -25.37 -8.84
N GLU A 214 8.66 -26.61 -8.37
CA GLU A 214 9.71 -27.62 -8.37
C GLU A 214 10.21 -27.91 -9.80
N GLN A 215 9.29 -28.06 -10.75
CA GLN A 215 9.66 -28.24 -12.16
C GLN A 215 10.36 -27.01 -12.72
N ARG A 216 9.85 -25.80 -12.42
CA ARG A 216 10.52 -24.54 -12.81
C ARG A 216 11.92 -24.44 -12.23
N ILE A 217 12.13 -24.86 -10.99
CA ILE A 217 13.46 -24.92 -10.37
C ILE A 217 14.38 -25.85 -11.16
N ARG A 218 13.92 -27.05 -11.52
CA ARG A 218 14.71 -28.01 -12.32
C ARG A 218 15.12 -27.42 -13.67
N HIS A 219 14.19 -26.79 -14.39
CA HIS A 219 14.50 -26.07 -15.63
C HIS A 219 15.46 -24.89 -15.40
N GLY A 220 15.30 -24.17 -14.30
CA GLY A 220 16.19 -23.08 -13.91
C GLY A 220 17.62 -23.52 -13.61
N ILE A 221 17.82 -24.72 -13.05
CA ILE A 221 19.16 -25.30 -12.86
C ILE A 221 19.84 -25.56 -14.21
N VAL A 222 19.09 -26.03 -15.21
CA VAL A 222 19.60 -26.20 -16.58
C VAL A 222 20.02 -24.86 -17.18
N ALA A 223 19.17 -23.83 -17.08
CA ALA A 223 19.50 -22.47 -17.52
C ALA A 223 20.77 -21.94 -16.82
N TYR A 224 20.88 -22.14 -15.51
CA TYR A 224 22.05 -21.73 -14.74
C TYR A 224 23.33 -22.45 -15.18
N GLY A 225 23.24 -23.74 -15.52
CA GLY A 225 24.36 -24.50 -16.06
C GLY A 225 24.84 -23.99 -17.42
N ALA A 226 23.91 -23.70 -18.33
CA ALA A 226 24.24 -23.08 -19.61
C ALA A 226 24.88 -21.70 -19.42
N LEU A 227 24.32 -20.87 -18.53
CA LEU A 227 24.88 -19.56 -18.19
C LEU A 227 26.31 -19.65 -17.63
N GLN A 228 26.60 -20.65 -16.80
CA GLN A 228 27.95 -20.87 -16.27
C GLN A 228 28.95 -21.24 -17.37
N LYS A 229 28.55 -22.10 -18.32
CA LYS A 229 29.39 -22.44 -19.48
C LYS A 229 29.67 -21.19 -20.33
N MET A 230 28.64 -20.39 -20.60
CA MET A 230 28.78 -19.14 -21.35
C MET A 230 29.72 -18.16 -20.64
N LYS A 231 29.61 -18.05 -19.31
CA LYS A 231 30.53 -17.22 -18.50
C LYS A 231 31.97 -17.72 -18.53
N GLN A 232 32.18 -19.02 -18.72
CA GLN A 232 33.51 -19.65 -18.89
C GLN A 232 34.05 -19.53 -20.33
N GLY A 233 33.32 -18.88 -21.24
CA GLY A 233 33.74 -18.62 -22.62
C GLY A 233 33.16 -19.57 -23.67
N ASP A 234 32.22 -20.46 -23.31
CA ASP A 234 31.52 -21.29 -24.29
C ASP A 234 30.53 -20.46 -25.11
N THR A 235 30.87 -20.21 -26.37
CA THR A 235 30.03 -19.47 -27.33
C THR A 235 29.29 -20.37 -28.31
N SER A 236 29.18 -21.68 -28.03
CA SER A 236 28.50 -22.61 -28.93
C SER A 236 26.99 -22.31 -29.06
N ASP A 237 26.47 -22.45 -30.28
CA ASP A 237 25.04 -22.29 -30.55
C ASP A 237 24.18 -23.29 -29.77
N ALA A 238 24.73 -24.47 -29.46
CA ALA A 238 24.09 -25.47 -28.62
C ALA A 238 23.86 -24.96 -27.18
N THR A 239 24.89 -24.37 -26.55
CA THR A 239 24.76 -23.84 -25.19
C THR A 239 23.82 -22.63 -25.15
N ARG A 240 23.85 -21.77 -26.18
CA ARG A 240 22.88 -20.66 -26.33
C ARG A 240 21.45 -21.15 -26.47
N ALA A 241 21.20 -22.14 -27.32
CA ALA A 241 19.87 -22.71 -27.50
C ALA A 241 19.31 -23.33 -26.22
N VAL A 242 20.16 -24.01 -25.43
CA VAL A 242 19.77 -24.55 -24.11
C VAL A 242 19.45 -23.43 -23.13
N PHE A 243 20.23 -22.35 -23.12
CA PHE A 243 19.97 -21.19 -22.27
C PHE A 243 18.64 -20.52 -22.65
N ASP A 244 18.44 -20.20 -23.92
CA ASP A 244 17.24 -19.54 -24.41
C ASP A 244 15.96 -20.36 -24.18
N ALA A 245 16.04 -21.69 -24.25
CA ALA A 245 14.90 -22.57 -23.97
C ALA A 245 14.48 -22.58 -22.48
N HIS A 246 15.35 -22.16 -21.56
CA HIS A 246 15.11 -22.24 -20.12
C HIS A 246 15.30 -20.92 -19.35
N LYS A 247 15.71 -19.84 -20.00
CA LYS A 247 16.05 -18.56 -19.36
C LYS A 247 14.93 -17.96 -18.50
N ASP A 248 13.67 -18.18 -18.86
CA ASP A 248 12.51 -17.70 -18.10
C ASP A 248 12.39 -18.33 -16.70
N ASN A 249 13.05 -19.46 -16.49
CA ASN A 249 13.08 -20.15 -15.20
C ASN A 249 14.40 -19.94 -14.44
N LEU A 250 15.34 -19.13 -14.96
CA LEU A 250 16.63 -18.88 -14.34
C LEU A 250 16.48 -18.43 -12.87
N GLY A 251 15.54 -17.52 -12.59
CA GLY A 251 15.28 -17.04 -11.23
C GLY A 251 14.81 -18.14 -10.27
N TYR A 252 14.04 -19.12 -10.74
CA TYR A 252 13.66 -20.31 -9.96
C TYR A 252 14.87 -21.18 -9.66
N GLY A 253 15.77 -21.37 -10.64
CA GLY A 253 17.05 -22.05 -10.41
C GLY A 253 17.89 -21.39 -9.31
N LEU A 254 17.82 -20.06 -9.20
CA LEU A 254 18.54 -19.32 -8.15
C LEU A 254 18.01 -19.60 -6.73
N LEU A 255 16.74 -20.01 -6.55
CA LEU A 255 16.19 -20.35 -5.22
C LEU A 255 16.99 -21.45 -4.52
N VAL A 256 17.54 -22.38 -5.30
CA VAL A 256 18.31 -23.53 -4.80
C VAL A 256 19.62 -23.11 -4.14
N LYS A 257 20.20 -21.95 -4.50
CA LYS A 257 21.44 -21.43 -3.91
C LYS A 257 21.37 -21.27 -2.39
N ARG A 258 20.17 -21.10 -1.84
CA ARG A 258 19.96 -21.02 -0.39
C ARG A 258 20.25 -22.34 0.32
N TYR A 259 20.06 -23.47 -0.36
CA TYR A 259 20.12 -24.82 0.21
C TYR A 259 21.29 -25.65 -0.33
N ALA A 260 21.78 -25.34 -1.53
CA ALA A 260 22.89 -26.01 -2.18
C ALA A 260 23.96 -24.99 -2.62
N PRO A 261 25.19 -25.05 -2.07
CA PRO A 261 26.31 -24.19 -2.52
C PRO A 261 26.64 -24.39 -4.00
N HIS A 262 26.48 -25.61 -4.51
CA HIS A 262 26.67 -25.97 -5.91
C HIS A 262 25.33 -26.30 -6.57
N VAL A 263 24.74 -25.32 -7.26
CA VAL A 263 23.40 -25.42 -7.88
C VAL A 263 23.27 -26.62 -8.83
N LEU A 264 24.34 -26.92 -9.59
CA LEU A 264 24.32 -28.01 -10.59
C LEU A 264 24.28 -29.41 -9.98
N ASN A 265 24.68 -29.55 -8.71
CA ASN A 265 24.72 -30.81 -7.99
C ASN A 265 23.65 -30.87 -6.89
N ALA A 266 22.61 -30.04 -6.99
CA ALA A 266 21.54 -29.99 -6.01
C ALA A 266 20.79 -31.33 -5.98
N THR A 267 20.63 -31.88 -4.77
CA THR A 267 19.86 -33.10 -4.53
C THR A 267 18.36 -32.85 -4.68
N ASP A 268 17.58 -33.89 -4.95
CA ASP A 268 16.11 -33.79 -4.99
C ASP A 268 15.52 -33.25 -3.69
N ALA A 269 16.11 -33.58 -2.54
CA ALA A 269 15.70 -33.04 -1.25
C ALA A 269 15.91 -31.52 -1.16
N GLN A 270 17.04 -31.00 -1.64
CA GLN A 270 17.32 -29.56 -1.68
C GLN A 270 16.40 -28.82 -2.65
N ILE A 271 16.08 -29.45 -3.79
CA ILE A 271 15.13 -28.91 -4.78
C ILE A 271 13.72 -28.85 -4.18
N ALA A 272 13.28 -29.89 -3.48
CA ALA A 272 11.98 -29.92 -2.80
C ALA A 272 11.88 -28.86 -1.70
N GLU A 273 12.93 -28.65 -0.90
CA GLU A 273 12.97 -27.56 0.09
C GLU A 273 12.94 -26.17 -0.56
N ALA A 274 13.67 -25.98 -1.66
CA ALA A 274 13.59 -24.74 -2.44
C ALA A 274 12.18 -24.50 -3.00
N ALA A 275 11.50 -25.55 -3.47
CA ALA A 275 10.13 -25.47 -3.95
C ALA A 275 9.16 -25.11 -2.83
N LYS A 276 9.29 -25.69 -1.63
CA LYS A 276 8.47 -25.29 -0.46
C LYS A 276 8.68 -23.82 -0.07
N HIS A 277 9.90 -23.30 -0.20
CA HIS A 277 10.22 -21.89 0.06
C HIS A 277 9.82 -20.95 -1.08
N SER A 278 9.31 -21.47 -2.21
CA SER A 278 8.88 -20.64 -3.35
C SER A 278 7.56 -19.91 -3.11
N ILE A 279 6.81 -20.26 -2.06
CA ILE A 279 5.56 -19.62 -1.66
C ILE A 279 5.78 -18.60 -0.54
N PRO A 280 4.97 -17.53 -0.45
CA PRO A 280 5.10 -16.53 0.61
C PRO A 280 4.72 -17.11 1.99
N PRO A 281 5.09 -16.41 3.09
CA PRO A 281 4.62 -16.76 4.43
C PRO A 281 3.10 -16.57 4.52
N VAL A 282 2.35 -17.67 4.70
CA VAL A 282 0.89 -17.66 4.54
C VAL A 282 0.19 -16.93 5.67
N ALA A 283 0.54 -17.22 6.93
CA ALA A 283 -0.11 -16.63 8.09
C ALA A 283 -0.12 -15.09 8.12
N PRO A 284 1.02 -14.38 7.94
CA PRO A 284 1.00 -12.92 7.97
C PRO A 284 0.25 -12.31 6.79
N VAL A 285 0.31 -12.92 5.60
CA VAL A 285 -0.44 -12.45 4.41
C VAL A 285 -1.94 -12.63 4.62
N PHE A 286 -2.36 -13.81 5.08
CA PHE A 286 -3.75 -14.15 5.40
C PHE A 286 -4.38 -13.17 6.41
N TRP A 287 -3.70 -12.93 7.54
CA TRP A 287 -4.24 -12.06 8.60
C TRP A 287 -4.24 -10.59 8.21
N SER A 288 -3.18 -10.13 7.55
CA SER A 288 -3.09 -8.73 7.10
C SER A 288 -4.19 -8.42 6.09
N PHE A 289 -4.48 -9.34 5.16
CA PHE A 289 -5.58 -9.16 4.22
C PHE A 289 -6.94 -9.02 4.91
N ARG A 290 -7.24 -9.87 5.89
CA ARG A 290 -8.51 -9.82 6.64
C ARG A 290 -8.67 -8.54 7.44
N LEU A 291 -7.60 -8.11 8.11
CA LEU A 291 -7.61 -6.85 8.85
C LEU A 291 -7.78 -5.65 7.92
N MET A 292 -7.09 -5.64 6.79
CA MET A 292 -7.22 -4.60 5.76
C MET A 292 -8.66 -4.52 5.21
N VAL A 293 -9.23 -5.65 4.77
CA VAL A 293 -10.60 -5.68 4.22
C VAL A 293 -11.63 -5.31 5.27
N GLY A 294 -11.50 -5.84 6.49
CA GLY A 294 -12.39 -5.51 7.61
C GLY A 294 -12.38 -4.01 7.94
N LEU A 295 -11.20 -3.39 7.94
CA LEU A 295 -11.06 -1.94 8.10
C LEU A 295 -11.64 -1.16 6.91
N GLY A 296 -11.45 -1.64 5.68
CA GLY A 296 -12.05 -1.01 4.48
C GLY A 296 -13.58 -0.95 4.54
N ILE A 297 -14.24 -2.05 4.92
CA ILE A 297 -15.69 -2.10 5.13
C ILE A 297 -16.11 -1.14 6.26
N LEU A 298 -15.35 -1.11 7.35
CA LEU A 298 -15.59 -0.20 8.46
C LEU A 298 -15.49 1.28 8.05
N PHE A 299 -14.55 1.62 7.17
CA PHE A 299 -14.44 2.97 6.62
C PHE A 299 -15.64 3.31 5.76
N LEU A 300 -16.13 2.38 4.93
CA LEU A 300 -17.33 2.59 4.12
C LEU A 300 -18.52 2.92 5.01
N VAL A 301 -18.77 2.11 6.04
CA VAL A 301 -19.85 2.37 7.01
C VAL A 301 -19.67 3.73 7.68
N THR A 302 -18.43 4.07 8.08
CA THR A 302 -18.12 5.35 8.73
C THR A 302 -18.43 6.54 7.81
N PHE A 303 -18.00 6.50 6.55
CA PHE A 303 -18.24 7.60 5.61
C PHE A 303 -19.69 7.68 5.13
N VAL A 304 -20.39 6.56 4.98
CA VAL A 304 -21.84 6.55 4.70
C VAL A 304 -22.60 7.22 5.84
N LEU A 305 -22.31 6.87 7.10
CA LEU A 305 -22.92 7.52 8.26
C LEU A 305 -22.56 9.00 8.37
N ALA A 306 -21.30 9.36 8.13
CA ALA A 306 -20.85 10.75 8.13
C ALA A 306 -21.60 11.59 7.09
N PHE A 307 -21.66 11.08 5.85
CA PHE A 307 -22.37 11.74 4.76
C PHE A 307 -23.87 11.87 5.05
N TRP A 308 -24.50 10.79 5.54
CA TRP A 308 -25.91 10.78 5.90
C TRP A 308 -26.25 11.79 7.00
N PHE A 309 -25.46 11.86 8.08
CA PHE A 309 -25.69 12.80 9.17
C PHE A 309 -25.45 14.26 8.75
N CYS A 310 -24.54 14.51 7.80
CA CYS A 310 -24.39 15.81 7.15
C CYS A 310 -25.59 16.18 6.29
N ALA A 311 -26.02 15.29 5.39
CA ALA A 311 -27.12 15.52 4.47
C ALA A 311 -28.45 15.79 5.20
N THR A 312 -28.68 15.06 6.30
CA THR A 312 -29.88 15.23 7.14
C THR A 312 -29.78 16.36 8.16
N ARG A 313 -28.66 17.11 8.19
CA ARG A 313 -28.36 18.17 9.17
C ARG A 313 -28.55 17.70 10.62
N SER A 314 -28.27 16.43 10.90
CA SER A 314 -28.50 15.80 12.20
C SER A 314 -27.21 15.56 13.00
N LEU A 315 -26.04 15.84 12.41
CA LEU A 315 -24.72 15.61 12.99
C LEU A 315 -24.52 16.29 14.36
N ALA A 316 -25.02 17.52 14.52
CA ALA A 316 -24.86 18.30 15.75
C ALA A 316 -25.83 17.92 16.88
N ARG A 317 -26.71 16.92 16.68
CA ARG A 317 -27.63 16.46 17.73
C ARG A 317 -26.89 15.66 18.80
N ASP A 318 -27.30 15.81 20.06
CA ASP A 318 -26.67 15.10 21.18
C ASP A 318 -26.71 13.57 21.04
N SER A 319 -27.74 13.02 20.37
CA SER A 319 -27.86 11.60 20.07
C SER A 319 -26.77 11.05 19.13
N ARG A 320 -25.98 11.91 18.48
CA ARG A 320 -24.91 11.54 17.54
C ARG A 320 -23.50 11.68 18.14
N ARG A 321 -23.37 12.05 19.42
CA ARG A 321 -22.05 12.20 20.07
C ARG A 321 -21.24 10.91 20.11
N TRP A 322 -21.88 9.73 20.12
CA TRP A 322 -21.17 8.45 20.03
C TRP A 322 -20.40 8.33 18.71
N PHE A 323 -20.99 8.79 17.60
CA PHE A 323 -20.40 8.71 16.28
C PHE A 323 -19.25 9.70 16.13
N LEU A 324 -19.40 10.92 16.67
CA LEU A 324 -18.30 11.87 16.71
C LEU A 324 -17.11 11.34 17.53
N ARG A 325 -17.38 10.64 18.65
CA ARG A 325 -16.31 9.96 19.42
C ARG A 325 -15.66 8.86 18.59
N TRP A 326 -16.45 8.06 17.89
CA TRP A 326 -15.95 7.05 16.97
C TRP A 326 -15.01 7.65 15.92
N CYS A 327 -15.40 8.73 15.23
CA CYS A 327 -14.55 9.38 14.24
C CYS A 327 -13.20 9.84 14.80
N VAL A 328 -13.13 10.26 16.06
CA VAL A 328 -11.86 10.58 16.73
C VAL A 328 -11.01 9.32 16.96
N TRP A 329 -11.60 8.24 17.44
CA TRP A 329 -10.91 6.96 17.63
C TRP A 329 -10.53 6.27 16.32
N ALA A 330 -11.24 6.57 15.24
CA ALA A 330 -11.01 6.02 13.92
C ALA A 330 -9.81 6.65 13.20
N ILE A 331 -9.28 7.78 13.70
CA ILE A 331 -8.13 8.48 13.10
C ILE A 331 -6.99 7.51 12.75
N PRO A 332 -6.41 6.71 13.66
CA PRO A 332 -5.27 5.84 13.33
C PRO A 332 -5.60 4.66 12.41
N LEU A 333 -6.87 4.33 12.19
CA LEU A 333 -7.24 3.08 11.53
C LEU A 333 -6.84 3.00 10.05
N PRO A 334 -6.96 4.05 9.22
CA PRO A 334 -6.48 4.01 7.84
C PRO A 334 -4.98 3.80 7.71
N TRP A 335 -4.17 4.32 8.65
CA TRP A 335 -2.74 4.02 8.71
C TRP A 335 -2.51 2.53 8.94
N LEU A 336 -3.21 1.92 9.90
CA LEU A 336 -3.12 0.47 10.13
C LEU A 336 -3.54 -0.34 8.89
N ALA A 337 -4.64 0.04 8.24
CA ALA A 337 -5.11 -0.62 7.02
C ALA A 337 -4.07 -0.53 5.88
N ALA A 338 -3.43 0.63 5.72
CA ALA A 338 -2.37 0.84 4.74
C ALA A 338 -1.15 -0.05 5.02
N GLU A 339 -0.70 -0.15 6.27
CA GLU A 339 0.39 -1.05 6.66
C GLU A 339 0.05 -2.52 6.39
N PHE A 340 -1.15 -2.96 6.75
CA PHE A 340 -1.60 -4.31 6.43
C PHE A 340 -1.67 -4.55 4.91
N GLY A 341 -2.11 -3.57 4.12
CA GLY A 341 -2.10 -3.67 2.66
C GLY A 341 -0.70 -3.79 2.08
N TRP A 342 0.26 -3.01 2.58
CA TRP A 342 1.67 -3.13 2.19
C TRP A 342 2.28 -4.46 2.60
N ILE A 343 1.93 -5.00 3.77
CA ILE A 343 2.32 -6.34 4.17
C ILE A 343 1.80 -7.38 3.17
N VAL A 344 0.52 -7.35 2.81
CA VAL A 344 -0.05 -8.28 1.81
C VAL A 344 0.67 -8.17 0.48
N ALA A 345 0.93 -6.94 0.01
CA ALA A 345 1.56 -6.69 -1.28
C ALA A 345 3.03 -7.16 -1.33
N GLU A 346 3.81 -6.84 -0.28
CA GLU A 346 5.27 -7.03 -0.28
C GLU A 346 5.68 -8.38 0.34
N MET A 347 5.09 -8.79 1.47
CA MET A 347 5.34 -10.13 2.01
C MET A 347 4.71 -11.21 1.13
N GLY A 348 3.59 -10.92 0.46
CA GLY A 348 3.01 -11.83 -0.52
C GLY A 348 3.88 -12.03 -1.77
N ARG A 349 4.88 -11.18 -2.01
CA ARG A 349 5.86 -11.35 -3.10
C ARG A 349 7.05 -12.22 -2.68
N GLN A 350 7.27 -12.46 -1.38
CA GLN A 350 8.34 -13.33 -0.92
C GLN A 350 8.21 -14.72 -1.56
N PRO A 351 9.32 -15.36 -1.96
CA PRO A 351 10.73 -15.03 -1.65
C PRO A 351 11.42 -14.10 -2.68
N TRP A 352 10.66 -13.32 -3.45
CA TRP A 352 11.19 -12.57 -4.59
C TRP A 352 11.40 -11.08 -4.30
N THR A 353 12.56 -10.56 -4.70
CA THR A 353 12.76 -9.11 -4.88
C THR A 353 12.05 -8.67 -6.16
N ILE A 354 12.36 -9.36 -7.26
CA ILE A 354 11.68 -9.26 -8.55
C ILE A 354 11.03 -10.61 -8.83
N ALA A 355 9.71 -10.64 -8.94
CA ALA A 355 8.91 -11.86 -9.04
C ALA A 355 9.44 -12.79 -10.14
N GLY A 356 9.75 -14.04 -9.78
CA GLY A 356 10.24 -15.06 -10.72
C GLY A 356 11.67 -14.86 -11.26
N VAL A 357 12.31 -13.72 -10.98
CA VAL A 357 13.61 -13.35 -11.56
C VAL A 357 14.72 -13.33 -10.50
N LEU A 358 14.53 -12.60 -9.39
CA LEU A 358 15.58 -12.36 -8.41
C LEU A 358 15.11 -12.67 -6.98
N PRO A 359 15.60 -13.74 -6.34
CA PRO A 359 15.32 -14.04 -4.95
C PRO A 359 15.87 -12.99 -3.97
N THR A 360 15.19 -12.78 -2.84
CA THR A 360 15.57 -11.78 -1.82
C THR A 360 16.92 -12.01 -1.18
N PHE A 361 17.28 -13.26 -0.90
CA PHE A 361 18.60 -13.57 -0.33
C PHE A 361 19.75 -13.35 -1.33
N SER A 362 19.45 -13.18 -2.62
CA SER A 362 20.44 -12.88 -3.66
C SER A 362 20.53 -11.38 -3.99
N SER A 363 19.66 -10.53 -3.42
CA SER A 363 19.63 -9.08 -3.67
C SER A 363 20.24 -8.25 -2.52
N VAL A 364 20.79 -8.91 -1.50
CA VAL A 364 21.46 -8.23 -0.37
C VAL A 364 22.91 -7.87 -0.72
N SER A 365 23.36 -6.72 -0.23
CA SER A 365 24.77 -6.33 -0.30
C SER A 365 25.63 -7.18 0.64
N SER A 366 26.91 -7.35 0.30
CA SER A 366 27.89 -8.08 1.13
C SER A 366 28.37 -7.21 2.30
N LEU A 367 27.49 -7.01 3.29
CA LEU A 367 27.76 -6.23 4.50
C LEU A 367 27.87 -7.12 5.74
N THR A 368 28.53 -6.62 6.79
CA THR A 368 28.59 -7.33 8.07
C THR A 368 27.28 -7.14 8.86
N PRO A 369 26.90 -8.09 9.72
CA PRO A 369 25.75 -7.91 10.61
C PRO A 369 25.87 -6.66 11.50
N SER A 370 27.08 -6.28 11.91
CA SER A 370 27.33 -5.08 12.72
C SER A 370 26.99 -3.79 11.97
N ASP A 371 27.38 -3.65 10.70
CA ASP A 371 27.06 -2.47 9.88
C ASP A 371 25.54 -2.32 9.71
N LEU A 372 24.86 -3.46 9.54
CA LEU A 372 23.40 -3.53 9.43
C LEU A 372 22.72 -3.12 10.74
N TYR A 373 23.09 -3.69 11.88
CA TYR A 373 22.46 -3.35 13.16
C TYR A 373 22.76 -1.91 13.60
N LEU A 374 23.96 -1.41 13.33
CA LEU A 374 24.33 -0.03 13.63
C LEU A 374 23.49 0.96 12.81
N SER A 375 23.37 0.74 11.49
CA SER A 375 22.57 1.60 10.61
C SER A 375 21.07 1.52 10.94
N ILE A 376 20.52 0.32 11.15
CA ILE A 376 19.13 0.15 11.58
C ILE A 376 18.89 0.87 12.92
N GLY A 377 19.77 0.69 13.91
CA GLY A 377 19.66 1.37 15.20
C GLY A 377 19.68 2.89 15.05
N GLY A 378 20.57 3.41 14.19
CA GLY A 378 20.64 4.84 13.87
C GLY A 378 19.36 5.38 13.24
N PHE A 379 18.80 4.70 12.24
CA PHE A 379 17.55 5.09 11.60
C PHE A 379 16.35 4.98 12.53
N VAL A 380 16.26 3.90 13.32
CA VAL A 380 15.18 3.72 14.31
C VAL A 380 15.20 4.86 15.32
N MET A 381 16.37 5.18 15.88
CA MET A 381 16.52 6.30 16.81
C MET A 381 16.10 7.62 16.16
N PHE A 382 16.65 7.93 14.98
CA PHE A 382 16.41 9.18 14.28
C PHE A 382 14.91 9.35 13.93
N TYR A 383 14.29 8.35 13.33
CA TYR A 383 12.86 8.40 12.97
C TYR A 383 11.95 8.38 14.18
N THR A 384 12.33 7.73 15.29
CA THR A 384 11.57 7.80 16.54
C THR A 384 11.54 9.23 17.10
N VAL A 385 12.68 9.93 17.08
CA VAL A 385 12.76 11.33 17.52
C VAL A 385 11.89 12.22 16.63
N LEU A 386 12.00 12.09 15.30
CA LEU A 386 11.18 12.87 14.38
C LEU A 386 9.68 12.59 14.55
N PHE A 387 9.29 11.32 14.73
CA PHE A 387 7.91 10.93 14.97
C PHE A 387 7.36 11.55 16.27
N ILE A 388 8.12 11.52 17.37
CA ILE A 388 7.69 12.14 18.64
C ILE A 388 7.48 13.64 18.46
N VAL A 389 8.40 14.33 17.77
CA VAL A 389 8.29 15.78 17.52
C VAL A 389 7.06 16.07 16.66
N GLU A 390 6.89 15.34 15.56
CA GLU A 390 5.79 15.52 14.61
C GLU A 390 4.43 15.30 15.27
N ILE A 391 4.24 14.19 15.97
CA ILE A 391 2.99 13.87 16.67
C ILE A 391 2.69 14.89 17.77
N THR A 392 3.72 15.36 18.50
CA THR A 392 3.55 16.41 19.51
C THR A 392 3.04 17.71 18.89
N LEU A 393 3.62 18.11 17.74
CA LEU A 393 3.18 19.31 17.02
C LEU A 393 1.78 19.12 16.42
N MET A 394 1.48 17.96 15.82
CA MET A 394 0.14 17.63 15.33
C MET A 394 -0.91 17.78 16.44
N PHE A 395 -0.69 17.16 17.60
CA PHE A 395 -1.61 17.28 18.73
C PHE A 395 -1.71 18.71 19.25
N LYS A 396 -0.59 19.45 19.31
CA LYS A 396 -0.59 20.86 19.74
C LYS A 396 -1.48 21.70 18.82
N TYR A 397 -1.26 21.67 17.51
CA TYR A 397 -2.01 22.50 16.57
C TYR A 397 -3.45 22.01 16.35
N ALA A 398 -3.70 20.70 16.37
CA ALA A 398 -5.05 20.16 16.35
C ALA A 398 -5.84 20.51 17.63
N ARG A 399 -5.18 20.70 18.79
CA ARG A 399 -5.86 21.14 20.01
C ARG A 399 -6.17 22.63 20.04
N LEU A 400 -5.27 23.45 19.49
CA LEU A 400 -5.47 24.90 19.32
C LEU A 400 -6.55 25.20 18.27
N GLY A 401 -6.62 24.38 17.23
CA GLY A 401 -7.53 24.56 16.11
C GLY A 401 -7.24 25.83 15.32
N PRO A 402 -8.26 26.42 14.67
CA PRO A 402 -8.06 27.58 13.79
C PRO A 402 -7.59 28.85 14.53
N SER A 403 -7.63 28.85 15.88
CA SER A 403 -7.04 29.91 16.70
C SER A 403 -5.51 30.02 16.55
N ALA A 404 -4.83 29.02 15.99
CA ALA A 404 -3.42 29.09 15.65
C ALA A 404 -3.11 30.08 14.50
N LEU A 405 -4.14 30.57 13.79
CA LEU A 405 -4.01 31.50 12.68
C LEU A 405 -3.98 32.97 13.13
N HIS A 406 -4.30 33.27 14.40
CA HIS A 406 -4.29 34.62 14.97
C HIS A 406 -5.16 35.63 14.20
N THR A 407 -6.39 35.25 13.83
CA THR A 407 -7.29 36.10 13.02
C THR A 407 -8.29 36.93 13.83
N GLY A 408 -8.39 36.70 15.14
CA GLY A 408 -9.36 37.34 16.05
C GLY A 408 -10.79 36.77 15.98
N ARG A 409 -11.01 35.65 15.29
CA ARG A 409 -12.34 35.12 14.96
C ARG A 409 -12.66 33.77 15.60
N TYR A 410 -11.67 33.10 16.19
CA TYR A 410 -11.81 31.72 16.65
C TYR A 410 -11.87 31.60 18.16
N HIS A 411 -12.30 30.43 18.64
CA HIS A 411 -12.68 30.18 20.04
C HIS A 411 -11.68 30.69 21.09
N HIS A 412 -10.38 30.43 20.93
CA HIS A 412 -9.36 30.84 21.90
C HIS A 412 -8.89 32.30 21.74
N GLU A 413 -9.26 32.97 20.65
CA GLU A 413 -8.95 34.38 20.41
C GLU A 413 -10.02 35.30 21.02
N GLN A 414 -11.29 34.88 20.96
CA GLN A 414 -12.42 35.66 21.48
C GLN A 414 -12.51 35.64 23.00
N GLN A 415 -12.14 34.52 23.65
CA GLN A 415 -12.15 34.40 25.12
C GLN A 415 -11.15 35.33 25.83
N HIS A 416 -10.18 35.90 25.13
CA HIS A 416 -9.23 36.88 25.68
C HIS A 416 -9.59 38.34 25.33
N GLY A 417 -10.59 38.57 24.48
CA GLY A 417 -11.01 39.91 24.05
C GLY A 417 -11.86 40.67 25.08
N ASP A 418 -12.60 39.97 25.94
CA ASP A 418 -13.51 40.60 26.92
C ASP A 418 -12.78 41.28 28.09
N ALA A 419 -11.49 41.00 28.30
CA ALA A 419 -10.67 41.69 29.32
C ALA A 419 -10.05 43.01 28.82
N ALA A 420 -10.13 43.32 27.53
CA ALA A 420 -9.42 44.46 26.92
C ALA A 420 -10.34 45.58 26.41
N TYR A 421 -11.67 45.47 26.55
CA TYR A 421 -12.62 46.44 25.99
C TYR A 421 -13.07 47.55 26.96
N GLU A 422 -12.61 47.56 28.22
CA GLU A 422 -13.05 48.58 29.19
C GLU A 422 -12.38 49.96 29.06
N THR A 423 -11.41 50.13 28.16
CA THR A 423 -10.74 51.44 27.98
C THR A 423 -10.48 51.78 26.53
N ARG A 424 -11.49 52.25 25.80
CA ARG A 424 -11.25 53.15 24.66
C ARG A 424 -12.43 54.09 24.42
N PRO A 425 -12.24 55.42 24.50
CA PRO A 425 -13.26 56.36 24.08
C PRO A 425 -13.43 56.29 22.56
N LEU A 426 -14.69 56.32 22.12
CA LEU A 426 -15.09 56.36 20.72
C LEU A 426 -14.55 57.65 20.06
N SER A 427 -13.75 57.50 19.00
CA SER A 427 -13.43 58.59 18.07
C SER A 427 -14.34 58.49 16.84
N PRO A 428 -14.83 59.62 16.27
CA PRO A 428 -15.84 59.59 15.21
C PRO A 428 -15.26 59.19 13.85
N ALA A 429 -16.17 58.68 13.03
CA ALA A 429 -15.98 58.31 11.63
C ALA A 429 -15.38 59.44 10.77
N GLY A 430 -14.45 59.09 9.90
CA GLY A 430 -13.92 59.94 8.84
C GLY A 430 -13.93 59.19 7.51
N GLN A 431 -14.71 59.74 6.56
CA GLN A 431 -14.93 59.30 5.19
C GLN A 431 -13.71 59.61 4.29
N ALA A 432 -13.39 58.69 3.37
CA ALA A 432 -13.21 58.92 1.91
C ALA A 432 -12.91 57.59 1.22
#